data_AF-A0A1C5BQK3-F1
#
_entry.id   AF-A0A1C5BQK3-F1
#
_cell.length_a   1.000
_cell.length_b   1.000
_cell.length_c   1.000
_cell.angle_alpha   90.00
_cell.angle_beta   90.00
_cell.angle_gamma   90.00
#
_symmetry.space_group_name_H-M   'P 1'
#
loop_
_entity.id
_entity.type
_entity.pdbx_description
1 polymer ?
#
loop_
_entity_poly.entity_id
_entity_poly.type
_entity_poly.pdbx_seq_one_letter_code
_entity_poly.pdbx_strand_id
1 'polypeptide(L)'
;MQTPFVAPPENTAGITAVRRLHESGGTVRAIYLCDTLADPETADHVRRFAAAGEEARFAPDLPLKLVIADASLVLCDMPDPVAGADTTTTLFIEHPALAACLRLAFDTVWGTARPGPES
;
A
#
# COMPACT_ATOMS: atom_id res chain seq x y z
N MET A 1 -17.66 5.35 -10.82
CA MET A 1 -17.66 4.76 -9.46
C MET A 1 -16.23 4.41 -9.16
N GLN A 2 -15.63 5.01 -8.12
CA GLN A 2 -14.28 4.66 -7.71
C GLN A 2 -14.36 3.36 -6.93
N THR A 3 -13.61 2.34 -7.37
CA THR A 3 -13.46 1.12 -6.61
C THR A 3 -12.88 1.48 -5.25
N PRO A 4 -13.40 0.95 -4.12
CA PRO A 4 -12.72 1.10 -2.85
C PRO A 4 -11.25 0.66 -2.99
N PHE A 5 -10.36 1.25 -2.19
CA PHE A 5 -8.92 0.96 -2.12
C PHE A 5 -7.99 1.68 -3.11
N VAL A 6 -8.47 2.29 -4.19
CA VAL A 6 -7.61 3.05 -5.14
C VAL A 6 -7.46 4.50 -4.68
N ALA A 7 -6.23 4.95 -4.41
CA ALA A 7 -5.94 6.38 -4.26
C ALA A 7 -6.30 7.10 -5.58
N PRO A 8 -6.73 8.37 -5.57
CA PRO A 8 -7.06 9.07 -6.81
C PRO A 8 -5.93 8.92 -7.84
N PRO A 9 -6.23 8.75 -9.15
CA PRO A 9 -5.25 8.47 -10.19
C PRO A 9 -4.07 9.44 -10.25
N GLU A 10 -4.27 10.65 -9.73
CA GLU A 10 -3.22 11.67 -9.62
C GLU A 10 -2.63 11.78 -8.21
N ASN A 11 -2.41 10.68 -7.45
CA ASN A 11 -1.73 10.70 -6.14
C ASN A 11 -0.26 11.17 -6.23
N THR A 12 -0.09 12.41 -6.64
CA THR A 12 1.14 13.12 -6.97
C THR A 12 1.87 13.46 -5.69
N ALA A 13 1.12 13.71 -4.60
CA ALA A 13 1.68 13.84 -3.26
C ALA A 13 2.38 12.54 -2.82
N GLY A 14 1.73 11.37 -3.02
CA GLY A 14 2.32 10.07 -2.74
C GLY A 14 3.59 9.82 -3.57
N ILE A 15 3.53 10.01 -4.89
CA ILE A 15 4.69 9.86 -5.78
C ILE A 15 5.85 10.77 -5.36
N THR A 16 5.55 12.02 -5.00
CA THR A 16 6.56 12.99 -4.55
C THR A 16 7.19 12.54 -3.22
N ALA A 17 6.38 12.02 -2.29
CA ALA A 17 6.87 11.50 -1.02
C ALA A 17 7.79 10.28 -1.23
N VAL A 18 7.39 9.33 -2.09
CA VAL A 18 8.22 8.16 -2.42
C VAL A 18 9.56 8.59 -3.00
N ARG A 19 9.55 9.49 -3.98
CA ARG A 19 10.78 10.00 -4.60
C ARG A 19 11.72 10.64 -3.58
N ARG A 20 11.19 11.51 -2.71
CA ARG A 20 11.98 12.17 -1.66
C ARG A 20 12.57 11.16 -0.66
N LEU A 21 11.79 10.15 -0.26
CA LEU A 21 12.26 9.11 0.63
C LEU A 21 13.36 8.29 -0.02
N HIS A 22 13.18 7.89 -1.28
CA HIS A 22 14.19 7.14 -2.02
C HIS A 22 15.49 7.94 -2.21
N GLU A 23 15.40 9.21 -2.64
CA GLU A 23 16.56 10.10 -2.83
C GLU A 23 17.33 10.37 -1.53
N SER A 24 16.68 10.31 -0.38
CA SER A 24 17.31 10.47 0.94
C SER A 24 17.84 9.16 1.55
N GLY A 25 17.77 8.05 0.80
CA GLY A 25 18.25 6.73 1.24
C GLY A 25 17.24 5.93 2.08
N GLY A 26 15.99 6.39 2.16
CA GLY A 26 14.88 5.65 2.74
C GLY A 26 14.37 4.53 1.82
N THR A 27 13.46 3.72 2.35
CA THR A 27 12.84 2.61 1.59
C THR A 27 11.33 2.76 1.60
N VAL A 28 10.70 2.47 0.46
CA VAL A 28 9.24 2.38 0.32
C VAL A 28 8.93 1.03 -0.31
N ARG A 29 8.11 0.24 0.38
CA ARG A 29 7.73 -1.12 -0.03
C ARG A 29 6.22 -1.21 -0.05
N ALA A 30 5.66 -1.74 -1.13
CA ALA A 30 4.23 -1.92 -1.30
C ALA A 30 3.89 -3.35 -1.74
N ILE A 31 2.78 -3.88 -1.22
CA ILE A 31 2.22 -5.16 -1.66
C ILE A 31 0.86 -4.88 -2.27
N TYR A 32 0.68 -5.29 -3.51
CA TYR A 32 -0.57 -5.16 -4.26
C TYR A 32 -1.22 -6.53 -4.46
N LEU A 33 -2.52 -6.54 -4.79
CA LEU A 33 -3.17 -7.78 -5.20
C LEU A 33 -2.71 -8.18 -6.61
N CYS A 34 -2.61 -9.48 -6.89
CA CYS A 34 -2.19 -9.95 -8.22
C CYS A 34 -3.09 -9.46 -9.36
N ASP A 35 -4.39 -9.28 -9.11
CA ASP A 35 -5.37 -8.80 -10.09
C ASP A 35 -5.33 -7.28 -10.31
N THR A 36 -4.55 -6.55 -9.50
CA THR A 36 -4.42 -5.09 -9.56
C THR A 36 -3.92 -4.62 -10.94
N LEU A 37 -3.11 -5.43 -11.63
CA LEU A 37 -2.60 -5.11 -12.97
C LEU A 37 -3.61 -5.36 -14.10
N ALA A 38 -4.75 -5.99 -13.83
CA ALA A 38 -5.81 -6.19 -14.82
C ALA A 38 -6.55 -4.88 -15.14
N ASP A 39 -6.55 -3.93 -14.22
CA ASP A 39 -7.07 -2.58 -14.43
C ASP A 39 -5.95 -1.65 -14.96
N PRO A 40 -6.09 -1.08 -16.18
CA PRO A 40 -5.07 -0.23 -16.77
C PRO A 40 -4.73 1.02 -15.94
N GLU A 41 -5.71 1.60 -15.25
CA GLU A 41 -5.53 2.79 -14.42
C GLU A 41 -4.67 2.45 -13.19
N THR A 42 -5.01 1.36 -12.50
CA THR A 42 -4.22 0.92 -11.34
C THR A 42 -2.85 0.40 -11.74
N ALA A 43 -2.71 -0.27 -12.90
CA ALA A 43 -1.42 -0.66 -13.44
C ALA A 43 -0.51 0.54 -13.74
N ASP A 44 -1.07 1.64 -14.26
CA ASP A 44 -0.33 2.88 -14.48
C ASP A 44 0.09 3.54 -13.16
N HIS A 45 -0.79 3.51 -12.15
CA HIS A 45 -0.47 3.98 -10.80
C HIS A 45 0.72 3.21 -10.22
N VAL A 46 0.70 1.87 -10.24
CA VAL A 46 1.82 1.04 -9.76
C VAL A 46 3.12 1.36 -10.52
N ARG A 47 3.06 1.51 -11.84
CA ARG A 47 4.23 1.88 -12.66
C ARG A 47 4.82 3.24 -12.26
N ARG A 48 3.99 4.24 -11.98
CA ARG A 48 4.45 5.57 -11.55
C ARG A 48 5.13 5.55 -10.18
N PHE A 49 4.63 4.74 -9.25
CA PHE A 49 5.23 4.57 -7.92
C PHE A 49 6.54 3.80 -8.00
N ALA A 50 6.60 2.72 -8.78
CA ALA A 50 7.85 1.99 -9.04
C ALA A 50 8.92 2.90 -9.65
N ALA A 51 8.55 3.73 -10.64
CA ALA A 51 9.45 4.72 -11.24
C ALA A 51 9.91 5.83 -10.26
N ALA A 52 9.21 6.03 -9.14
CA ALA A 52 9.60 6.95 -8.09
C ALA A 52 10.55 6.33 -7.05
N GLY A 53 10.81 5.02 -7.11
CA GLY A 53 11.69 4.29 -6.19
C GLY A 53 10.96 3.39 -5.19
N GLU A 54 9.68 3.11 -5.40
CA GLU A 54 8.95 2.10 -4.63
C GLU A 54 9.32 0.67 -5.08
N GLU A 55 9.54 -0.22 -4.11
CA GLU A 55 9.60 -1.65 -4.37
C GLU A 55 8.20 -2.27 -4.26
N ALA A 56 7.68 -2.77 -5.37
CA ALA A 56 6.37 -3.41 -5.44
C ALA A 56 6.48 -4.94 -5.48
N ARG A 57 5.64 -5.61 -4.68
CA ARG A 57 5.38 -7.05 -4.77
C ARG A 57 3.89 -7.34 -4.84
N PHE A 58 3.54 -8.55 -5.24
CA PHE A 58 2.18 -8.98 -5.51
C PHE A 58 1.83 -10.24 -4.73
N ALA A 59 0.67 -10.23 -4.09
CA ALA A 59 0.11 -11.32 -3.32
C ALA A 59 -1.30 -11.69 -3.83
N PRO A 60 -1.72 -12.96 -3.73
CA PRO A 60 -3.04 -13.36 -4.19
C PRO A 60 -4.18 -12.86 -3.30
N ASP A 61 -3.89 -12.55 -2.03
CA ASP A 61 -4.87 -12.08 -1.06
C ASP A 61 -4.20 -11.09 -0.10
N LEU A 62 -4.95 -10.05 0.30
CA LEU A 62 -4.53 -9.02 1.24
C LEU A 62 -5.70 -8.71 2.18
N PRO A 63 -5.58 -9.01 3.48
CA PRO A 63 -6.71 -8.92 4.41
C PRO A 63 -7.10 -7.49 4.78
N LEU A 64 -6.20 -6.51 4.56
CA LEU A 64 -6.35 -5.15 5.06
C LEU A 64 -5.50 -4.18 4.24
N LYS A 65 -6.06 -3.02 3.91
CA LYS A 65 -5.26 -1.89 3.43
C LYS A 65 -4.55 -1.26 4.62
N LEU A 66 -3.22 -1.32 4.59
CA LEU A 66 -2.35 -0.96 5.70
C LEU A 66 -1.16 -0.13 5.19
N VAL A 67 -0.88 0.97 5.90
CA VAL A 67 0.31 1.80 5.72
C VAL A 67 1.01 1.91 7.07
N ILE A 68 2.33 1.71 7.07
CA ILE A 68 3.19 1.89 8.25
C ILE A 68 4.29 2.88 7.88
N ALA A 69 4.47 3.92 8.70
CA ALA A 69 5.48 4.96 8.49
C ALA A 69 6.24 5.30 9.78
N ASP A 70 7.49 5.74 9.65
CA ASP A 70 8.36 6.25 10.73
C ASP A 70 8.47 5.38 11.99
N ALA A 71 8.25 4.06 11.84
CA ALA A 71 8.22 3.07 12.92
C ALA A 71 7.19 3.33 14.06
N SER A 72 6.26 4.26 13.89
CA SER A 72 5.25 4.59 14.91
C SER A 72 3.84 4.85 14.34
N LEU A 73 3.74 5.20 13.07
CA LEU A 73 2.48 5.57 12.43
C LEU A 73 1.87 4.37 11.71
N VAL A 74 0.58 4.15 11.95
CA VAL A 74 -0.23 3.12 11.31
C VAL A 74 -1.48 3.78 10.77
N LEU A 75 -1.77 3.53 9.49
CA LEU A 75 -3.05 3.83 8.89
C LEU A 75 -3.64 2.54 8.33
N CYS A 76 -4.88 2.23 8.70
CA CYS A 76 -5.59 1.10 8.12
C CYS A 76 -7.06 1.41 7.87
N ASP A 77 -7.58 0.87 6.77
CA ASP A 77 -8.99 1.02 6.41
C ASP A 77 -9.76 -0.21 6.88
N MET A 78 -10.68 -0.04 7.82
CA MET A 78 -11.54 -1.10 8.34
C MET A 78 -12.87 -1.07 7.58
N PRO A 79 -13.17 -2.07 6.73
CA PRO A 79 -14.47 -2.14 6.06
C PRO A 79 -15.59 -2.34 7.09
N ASP A 80 -16.70 -1.62 6.92
CA ASP A 80 -17.85 -1.73 7.81
C ASP A 80 -18.53 -3.11 7.60
N PRO A 81 -18.61 -3.95 8.66
CA PRO A 81 -19.17 -5.30 8.53
C PRO A 81 -20.70 -5.32 8.33
N VAL A 82 -21.40 -4.20 8.56
CA VAL A 82 -22.87 -4.10 8.53
C VAL A 82 -23.36 -3.25 7.35
N ALA A 83 -22.65 -2.17 7.01
CA ALA A 83 -23.05 -1.26 5.94
C ALA A 83 -22.53 -1.67 4.53
N GLY A 84 -21.71 -2.72 4.45
CA GLY A 84 -21.17 -3.24 3.20
C GLY A 84 -19.86 -2.55 2.77
N ALA A 85 -19.21 -3.11 1.74
CA ALA A 85 -17.86 -2.75 1.29
C ALA A 85 -17.67 -1.29 0.83
N ASP A 86 -18.75 -0.52 0.71
CA ASP A 86 -18.73 0.87 0.22
C ASP A 86 -18.52 1.91 1.32
N THR A 87 -18.53 1.49 2.60
CA THR A 87 -18.20 2.35 3.74
C THR A 87 -17.04 1.76 4.52
N THR A 88 -15.95 2.54 4.66
CA THR A 88 -14.76 2.16 5.40
C THR A 88 -14.51 3.17 6.52
N THR A 89 -14.04 2.68 7.67
CA THR A 89 -13.51 3.53 8.75
C THR A 89 -12.00 3.50 8.66
N THR A 90 -11.39 4.64 8.34
CA THR A 90 -9.92 4.78 8.40
C THR A 90 -9.50 5.02 9.84
N LEU A 91 -8.63 4.15 10.35
CA LEU A 91 -7.98 4.30 11.64
C LEU A 91 -6.57 4.87 11.42
N PHE A 92 -6.25 5.96 12.13
CA PHE A 92 -4.91 6.50 12.23
C PHE A 92 -4.42 6.36 13.68
N ILE A 93 -3.35 5.62 13.88
CA ILE A 93 -2.83 5.28 15.21
C ILE A 93 -1.33 5.58 15.24
N GLU A 94 -0.92 6.40 16.21
CA GLU A 94 0.47 6.66 16.51
C GLU A 94 0.88 5.86 17.76
N HIS A 95 1.45 4.67 17.54
CA HIS A 95 1.93 3.83 18.63
C HIS A 95 3.05 2.87 18.16
N PRO A 96 4.31 3.04 18.64
CA PRO A 96 5.46 2.25 18.19
C PRO A 96 5.28 0.74 18.32
N ALA A 97 4.69 0.24 19.42
CA ALA A 97 4.49 -1.18 19.60
C ALA A 97 3.49 -1.80 18.59
N LEU A 98 2.46 -1.03 18.20
CA LEU A 98 1.49 -1.48 17.22
C LEU A 98 2.12 -1.48 15.82
N ALA A 99 2.82 -0.40 15.47
CA ALA A 99 3.57 -0.31 14.22
C ALA A 99 4.58 -1.46 14.07
N ALA A 100 5.33 -1.78 15.14
CA ALA A 100 6.25 -2.91 15.15
C ALA A 100 5.55 -4.25 14.95
N CYS A 101 4.40 -4.48 15.59
CA CYS A 101 3.61 -5.70 15.42
C CYS A 101 3.10 -5.85 13.98
N LEU A 102 2.47 -4.79 13.44
CA LEU A 102 1.92 -4.82 12.07
C LEU A 102 3.03 -4.90 11.01
N ARG A 103 4.23 -4.40 11.31
CA ARG A 103 5.40 -4.57 10.43
C ARG A 103 5.80 -6.05 10.31
N LEU A 104 5.68 -6.85 11.37
CA LEU A 104 5.92 -8.30 11.29
C LEU A 104 4.92 -8.97 10.35
N ALA A 105 3.65 -8.58 10.40
CA ALA A 105 2.63 -9.07 9.48
C ALA A 105 2.95 -8.67 8.03
N PHE A 106 3.32 -7.41 7.80
CA PHE A 106 3.77 -6.93 6.49
C PHE A 106 4.97 -7.72 5.97
N ASP A 107 6.03 -7.86 6.78
CA ASP A 107 7.26 -8.54 6.37
C ASP A 107 7.01 -10.05 6.09
N THR A 108 6.04 -10.66 6.79
CA THR A 108 5.62 -12.05 6.53
C THR A 108 4.99 -12.18 5.14
N VAL A 109 4.04 -11.31 4.80
CA VAL A 109 3.42 -11.32 3.46
C VAL A 109 4.47 -10.97 2.41
N TRP A 110 5.31 -9.97 2.65
CA TRP A 110 6.40 -9.54 1.76
C TRP A 110 7.33 -10.69 1.38
N GLY A 111 7.70 -11.55 2.34
CA GLY A 111 8.58 -12.70 2.11
C GLY A 111 8.00 -13.76 1.16
N THR A 112 6.67 -13.85 1.06
CA THR A 112 5.96 -14.80 0.19
C THR A 112 5.42 -14.15 -1.10
N ALA A 113 5.29 -12.83 -1.10
CA ALA A 113 4.84 -12.05 -2.25
C ALA A 113 5.88 -12.08 -3.38
N ARG A 114 5.40 -12.05 -4.62
CA ARG A 114 6.25 -12.14 -5.82
C ARG A 114 6.56 -10.76 -6.37
N PRO A 115 7.74 -10.52 -6.95
CA PRO A 115 7.97 -9.34 -7.77
C PRO A 115 6.92 -9.23 -8.88
N GLY A 116 6.61 -8.00 -9.29
CA GLY A 116 5.74 -7.79 -10.44
C GLY A 116 6.30 -8.40 -11.73
N PRO A 117 5.46 -8.69 -12.73
CA PRO A 117 5.96 -8.99 -14.06
C PRO A 117 6.88 -7.84 -14.51
N GLU A 118 8.06 -8.20 -14.99
CA GLU A 118 9.01 -7.23 -15.56
C GLU A 118 8.30 -6.48 -16.70
N SER A 119 8.33 -5.15 -16.64
CA SER A 119 7.80 -4.28 -17.71
C SER A 119 8.73 -4.28 -18.92
#